data_AF-A0A7L8RTZ3-F1
#
_entry.id   AF-A0A7L8RTZ3-F1
#
_cell.length_a   1.000
_cell.length_b   1.000
_cell.length_c   1.000
_cell.angle_alpha   90.00
_cell.angle_beta   90.00
_cell.angle_gamma   90.00
#
_symmetry.space_group_name_H-M   'P 1'
#
loop_
_entity.id
_entity.type
_entity.pdbx_description
1 polymer ?
#
loop_
_entity_poly.entity_id
_entity_poly.type
_entity_poly.pdbx_seq_one_letter_code
_entity_poly.pdbx_strand_id
1 'polypeptide(L)'
;MVKWSAIALISLGIIHMLVLGAEIPAELPNWLSLNLWTWDHWAPLRAQPLDLALSGGVFWQSIGSLAIPLVILGALILWLDRRSLPIPVFVGWGLLVWTAIMTAIMPPSGLTVVFVVSVFLTVGLQVRSRKRGNSPAA
;
A
#
# COMPACT_ATOMS: atom_id res chain seq x y z
N MET A 1 -13.21 -10.60 -9.64
CA MET A 1 -12.32 -10.61 -8.45
C MET A 1 -11.11 -9.72 -8.70
N VAL A 2 -10.15 -10.10 -9.56
CA VAL A 2 -8.91 -9.33 -9.79
C VAL A 2 -9.14 -7.83 -10.11
N LYS A 3 -9.97 -7.50 -11.12
CA LYS A 3 -10.32 -6.10 -11.45
C LYS A 3 -10.77 -5.29 -10.23
N TRP A 4 -11.70 -5.84 -9.45
CA TRP A 4 -12.30 -5.17 -8.31
C TRP A 4 -11.33 -5.07 -7.14
N SER A 5 -10.48 -6.07 -6.91
CA SER A 5 -9.40 -5.99 -5.94
C SER A 5 -8.40 -4.89 -6.31
N ALA A 6 -8.06 -4.75 -7.59
CA ALA A 6 -7.17 -3.70 -8.08
C ALA A 6 -7.76 -2.30 -7.87
N ILE A 7 -9.04 -2.12 -8.22
CA ILE A 7 -9.78 -0.86 -7.96
C ILE A 7 -9.81 -0.57 -6.45
N ALA A 8 -10.10 -1.56 -5.62
CA ALA A 8 -10.13 -1.38 -4.17
C ALA A 8 -8.77 -0.96 -3.60
N LEU A 9 -7.65 -1.54 -4.06
CA LEU A 9 -6.30 -1.11 -3.67
C LEU A 9 -6.05 0.35 -4.01
N ILE A 10 -6.42 0.77 -5.23
CA ILE A 10 -6.30 2.17 -5.67
C ILE A 10 -7.13 3.09 -4.78
N SER A 11 -8.42 2.77 -4.59
CA SER A 11 -9.34 3.59 -3.80
C SER A 11 -8.88 3.71 -2.36
N LEU A 12 -8.47 2.60 -1.72
CA LEU A 12 -7.98 2.61 -0.34
C LEU A 12 -6.71 3.44 -0.18
N GLY A 13 -5.76 3.32 -1.12
CA GLY A 13 -4.55 4.13 -1.09
C GLY A 13 -4.82 5.62 -1.29
N ILE A 14 -5.73 5.98 -2.20
CA ILE A 14 -6.16 7.38 -2.37
C ILE A 14 -6.86 7.90 -1.11
N ILE A 15 -7.78 7.13 -0.52
CA ILE A 15 -8.47 7.53 0.71
C ILE A 15 -7.47 7.71 1.86
N HIS A 16 -6.55 6.76 2.04
CA HIS A 16 -5.49 6.87 3.04
C HIS A 16 -4.68 8.16 2.85
N MET A 17 -4.32 8.46 1.60
CA MET A 17 -3.57 9.67 1.27
C MET A 17 -4.36 10.96 1.55
N LEU A 18 -5.65 11.00 1.24
CA LEU A 18 -6.48 12.17 1.49
C LEU A 18 -6.73 12.39 2.98
N VAL A 19 -6.96 11.31 3.73
CA VAL A 19 -7.27 11.38 5.16
C VAL A 19 -6.02 11.70 5.98
N LEU A 20 -4.93 10.94 5.80
CA LEU A 20 -3.70 11.13 6.59
C LEU A 20 -2.78 12.21 6.01
N GLY A 21 -2.96 12.58 4.73
CA GLY A 21 -2.28 13.72 4.12
C GLY A 21 -2.89 15.08 4.45
N ALA A 22 -3.99 15.14 5.21
CA ALA A 22 -4.62 16.40 5.60
C ALA A 22 -3.69 17.32 6.42
N GLU A 23 -2.69 16.75 7.09
CA GLU A 23 -1.70 17.48 7.90
C GLU A 23 -0.49 17.97 7.09
N ILE A 24 -0.33 17.55 5.83
CA ILE A 24 0.80 17.97 4.96
C ILE A 24 0.96 19.49 4.91
N PRO A 25 -0.10 20.32 4.75
CA PRO A 25 0.08 21.77 4.64
C PRO A 25 0.73 22.40 5.87
N ALA A 26 0.52 21.84 7.07
CA ALA A 26 1.14 22.33 8.31
C ALA A 26 2.64 22.04 8.35
N GLU A 27 3.08 20.94 7.74
CA GLU A 27 4.48 20.49 7.74
C GLU A 27 5.29 20.97 6.52
N LEU A 28 4.61 21.44 5.47
CA LEU A 28 5.24 21.85 4.22
C LEU A 28 6.36 22.89 4.41
N PRO A 29 6.24 23.92 5.27
CA PRO A 29 7.33 24.86 5.53
C PRO A 29 8.58 24.17 6.09
N ASN A 30 8.40 23.23 7.04
CA ASN A 30 9.50 22.47 7.65
C ASN A 30 10.20 21.57 6.63
N TRP A 31 9.43 20.95 5.74
CA TRP A 31 9.99 20.08 4.70
C TRP A 31 10.75 20.88 3.65
N LEU A 32 10.21 22.03 3.23
CA LEU A 32 10.85 22.92 2.27
C LEU A 32 12.11 23.59 2.83
N SER A 33 12.20 23.77 4.14
CA SER A 33 13.42 24.22 4.82
C SER A 33 14.40 23.08 5.11
N LEU A 34 14.19 21.88 4.56
CA LEU A 34 15.02 20.69 4.73
C LEU A 34 15.15 20.19 6.18
N ASN A 35 14.19 20.52 7.04
CA ASN A 35 14.20 20.11 8.46
C ASN A 35 13.61 18.70 8.69
N LEU A 36 13.09 18.04 7.66
CA LEU A 36 12.56 16.68 7.80
C LEU A 36 13.66 15.62 7.97
N TRP A 37 14.81 15.82 7.31
CA TRP A 37 15.86 14.81 7.16
C TRP A 37 17.21 15.33 7.65
N THR A 38 17.29 15.61 8.94
CA THR A 38 18.48 16.14 9.62
C THR A 38 19.33 15.02 10.25
N TRP A 39 20.45 15.35 10.88
CA TRP A 39 21.23 14.37 11.66
C TRP A 39 20.44 13.83 12.85
N ASP A 40 19.59 14.65 13.46
CA ASP A 40 18.71 14.24 14.56
C ASP A 40 17.68 13.21 14.09
N HIS A 41 17.30 13.19 12.80
CA HIS A 41 16.40 12.17 12.24
C HIS A 41 16.99 10.75 12.34
N TRP A 42 18.32 10.63 12.33
CA TRP A 42 19.01 9.35 12.46
C TRP A 42 19.15 8.87 13.90
N ALA A 43 18.84 9.71 14.89
CA ALA A 43 18.76 9.29 16.28
C ALA A 43 17.58 8.32 16.47
N PRO A 44 17.63 7.41 17.47
CA PRO A 44 16.49 6.58 17.82
C PRO A 44 15.23 7.43 18.00
N LEU A 45 14.07 6.99 17.49
CA LEU A 45 12.84 7.79 17.48
C LEU A 45 12.47 8.41 18.84
N ARG A 46 12.72 7.68 19.94
CA ARG A 46 12.47 8.17 21.32
C ARG A 46 13.40 9.29 21.79
N ALA A 47 14.53 9.49 21.11
CA ALA A 47 15.52 10.51 21.40
C ALA A 47 15.43 11.71 20.43
N GLN A 48 14.56 11.65 19.41
CA GLN A 48 14.37 12.75 18.49
C GLN A 48 13.61 13.91 19.17
N PRO A 49 13.90 15.16 18.79
CA PRO A 49 13.03 16.29 19.11
C PRO A 49 11.57 15.98 18.71
N LEU A 50 10.62 16.37 19.56
CA LEU A 50 9.21 15.99 19.36
C LEU A 50 8.64 16.53 18.04
N ASP A 51 8.98 17.75 17.68
CA ASP A 51 8.60 18.40 16.43
C ASP A 51 9.14 17.62 15.21
N LEU A 52 10.40 17.18 15.25
CA LEU A 52 10.99 16.35 14.20
C LEU A 52 10.30 15.00 14.09
N ALA A 53 10.02 14.35 15.22
CA ALA A 53 9.34 13.06 15.27
C ALA A 53 7.91 13.15 14.72
N LEU A 54 7.18 14.22 15.04
CA LEU A 54 5.83 14.48 14.53
C LEU A 54 5.87 14.76 13.02
N SER A 55 6.77 15.63 12.55
CA SER A 55 6.95 15.93 11.13
C SER A 55 7.30 14.67 10.31
N GLY A 56 8.19 13.83 10.85
CA GLY A 56 8.51 12.52 10.30
C GLY A 56 7.31 11.57 10.29
N GLY A 57 6.52 11.56 11.36
CA GLY A 57 5.25 10.83 11.43
C GLY A 57 4.29 11.23 10.32
N VAL A 58 4.08 12.54 10.12
CA VAL A 58 3.24 13.10 9.05
C VAL A 58 3.75 12.65 7.67
N PHE A 59 5.07 12.67 7.44
CA PHE A 59 5.65 12.19 6.20
C PHE A 59 5.34 10.71 5.94
N TRP A 60 5.62 9.83 6.91
CA TRP A 60 5.47 8.38 6.75
C TRP A 60 4.01 7.91 6.71
N GLN A 61 3.08 8.65 7.33
CA GLN A 61 1.64 8.36 7.23
C GLN A 61 1.00 8.93 5.95
N SER A 62 1.71 9.82 5.24
CA SER A 62 1.20 10.46 4.02
C SER A 62 2.05 10.09 2.80
N ILE A 63 2.77 11.04 2.22
CA ILE A 63 3.46 10.87 0.93
C ILE A 63 4.58 9.82 0.97
N GLY A 64 5.17 9.58 2.14
CA GLY A 64 6.16 8.52 2.36
C GLY A 64 5.54 7.14 2.63
N SER A 65 4.22 7.03 2.72
CA SER A 65 3.53 5.80 3.08
C SER A 65 3.56 4.75 1.96
N LEU A 66 3.27 3.50 2.32
CA LEU A 66 3.02 2.42 1.35
C LEU A 66 1.71 2.60 0.55
N ALA A 67 0.89 3.62 0.84
CA ALA A 67 -0.33 3.85 0.08
C ALA A 67 -0.04 4.19 -1.39
N ILE A 68 0.98 5.02 -1.67
CA ILE A 68 1.36 5.37 -3.05
C ILE A 68 1.84 4.12 -3.82
N PRO A 69 2.79 3.31 -3.31
CA PRO A 69 3.13 2.03 -3.91
C PRO A 69 1.94 1.09 -4.14
N LEU A 70 0.98 1.02 -3.20
CA LEU A 70 -0.23 0.20 -3.36
C LEU A 70 -1.18 0.74 -4.45
N VAL A 71 -1.31 2.06 -4.60
CA VAL A 71 -2.05 2.68 -5.72
C VAL A 71 -1.40 2.29 -7.05
N ILE A 72 -0.07 2.41 -7.15
CA ILE A 72 0.68 2.06 -8.36
C ILE A 72 0.51 0.57 -8.67
N LEU A 73 0.63 -0.30 -7.67
CA LEU A 73 0.44 -1.74 -7.83
C LEU A 73 -0.99 -2.08 -8.27
N GLY A 74 -2.00 -1.46 -7.66
CA GLY A 74 -3.39 -1.61 -8.08
C GLY A 74 -3.61 -1.16 -9.53
N ALA A 75 -3.03 -0.03 -9.93
CA ALA A 75 -3.09 0.46 -11.31
C ALA A 75 -2.40 -0.50 -12.30
N LEU A 76 -1.24 -1.04 -11.93
CA LEU A 76 -0.51 -2.03 -12.73
C LEU A 76 -1.32 -3.32 -12.90
N ILE A 77 -1.89 -3.85 -11.82
CA ILE A 77 -2.76 -5.04 -11.86
C ILE A 77 -3.97 -4.79 -12.77
N LEU A 78 -4.62 -3.62 -12.64
CA LEU A 78 -5.77 -3.25 -13.45
C LEU A 78 -5.40 -3.11 -14.93
N TRP A 79 -4.24 -2.53 -15.23
CA TRP A 79 -3.72 -2.40 -16.59
C TRP A 79 -3.42 -3.77 -17.22
N LEU A 80 -2.77 -4.67 -16.48
CA LEU A 80 -2.49 -6.04 -16.92
C LEU A 80 -3.78 -6.80 -17.17
N ASP A 81 -4.75 -6.68 -16.25
CA ASP A 81 -6.06 -7.31 -16.34
C ASP A 81 -6.83 -6.88 -17.58
N ARG A 82 -6.85 -5.57 -17.88
CA ARG A 82 -7.52 -5.02 -19.08
C ARG A 82 -6.89 -5.50 -20.39
N ARG A 83 -5.63 -5.89 -20.37
CA ARG A 83 -4.88 -6.37 -21.56
C ARG A 83 -4.81 -7.89 -21.63
N SER A 84 -5.50 -8.61 -20.74
CA SER A 84 -5.43 -10.06 -20.63
C SER A 84 -4.00 -10.59 -20.46
N LEU A 85 -3.11 -9.77 -19.89
CA LEU A 85 -1.73 -10.15 -19.62
C LEU A 85 -1.66 -10.97 -18.32
N PRO A 86 -0.73 -11.93 -18.23
CA PRO A 86 -0.58 -12.75 -17.04
C PRO A 86 -0.13 -11.90 -15.85
N ILE A 87 -0.81 -12.08 -14.71
CA ILE A 87 -0.44 -11.48 -13.43
C ILE A 87 0.11 -12.62 -12.56
N PRO A 88 1.36 -12.55 -12.08
CA PRO A 88 1.95 -13.61 -11.27
C PRO A 88 1.20 -13.82 -9.95
N VAL A 89 0.96 -15.08 -9.58
CA VAL A 89 0.19 -15.44 -8.37
C VAL A 89 0.90 -14.98 -7.08
N PHE A 90 2.23 -14.88 -7.09
CA PHE A 90 3.00 -14.41 -5.93
C PHE A 90 2.63 -12.97 -5.52
N VAL A 91 2.10 -12.14 -6.43
CA VAL A 91 1.65 -10.78 -6.12
C VAL A 91 0.50 -10.83 -5.12
N GLY A 92 -0.46 -11.75 -5.32
CA GLY A 92 -1.57 -11.96 -4.38
C GLY A 92 -1.07 -12.46 -3.03
N TRP A 93 -0.26 -13.53 -3.03
CA TRP A 93 0.27 -14.09 -1.78
C TRP A 93 1.16 -13.14 -0.99
N GLY A 94 2.02 -12.37 -1.67
CA GLY A 94 2.88 -11.39 -1.03
C GLY A 94 2.05 -10.33 -0.28
N LEU A 95 1.04 -9.78 -0.94
CA LEU A 95 0.10 -8.85 -0.29
C LEU A 95 -0.68 -9.52 0.83
N LEU A 96 -1.17 -10.73 0.63
CA LEU A 96 -1.97 -11.45 1.63
C LEU A 96 -1.17 -11.73 2.90
N VAL A 97 0.05 -12.26 2.78
CA VAL A 97 0.91 -12.55 3.95
C VAL A 97 1.28 -11.26 4.67
N TRP A 98 1.73 -10.24 3.93
CA TRP A 98 2.11 -8.97 4.54
C TRP A 98 0.92 -8.31 5.27
N THR A 99 -0.24 -8.22 4.62
CA THR A 99 -1.44 -7.61 5.23
C THR A 99 -1.99 -8.43 6.39
N ALA A 100 -1.86 -9.76 6.39
CA ALA A 100 -2.22 -10.60 7.53
C ALA A 100 -1.38 -10.26 8.76
N ILE A 101 -0.05 -10.16 8.59
CA ILE A 101 0.87 -9.81 9.68
C ILE A 101 0.54 -8.42 10.22
N MET A 102 0.39 -7.43 9.34
CA MET A 102 0.12 -6.04 9.75
C MET A 102 -1.25 -5.90 10.44
N THR A 103 -2.28 -6.60 9.95
CA THR A 103 -3.61 -6.60 10.57
C THR A 103 -3.57 -7.20 11.97
N ALA A 104 -2.76 -8.25 12.20
CA ALA A 104 -2.60 -8.87 13.51
C ALA A 104 -1.87 -7.95 14.52
N ILE A 105 -0.94 -7.12 14.04
CA ILE A 105 -0.15 -6.22 14.90
C ILE A 105 -0.95 -4.97 15.29
N MET A 106 -1.78 -4.43 14.39
CA MET A 106 -2.38 -3.10 14.57
C MET A 106 -3.91 -3.08 14.37
N PRO A 107 -4.70 -3.74 15.23
CA PRO A 107 -6.15 -3.52 15.28
C PRO A 107 -6.50 -2.35 16.23
N PRO A 108 -7.42 -1.43 15.86
CA PRO A 108 -8.13 -1.30 14.58
C PRO A 108 -7.31 -0.54 13.52
N SER A 109 -7.28 -1.05 12.28
CA SER A 109 -6.63 -0.34 11.16
C SER A 109 -7.25 -0.64 9.80
N GLY A 110 -7.00 0.27 8.84
CA GLY A 110 -7.39 0.09 7.44
C GLY A 110 -6.74 -1.13 6.76
N LEU A 111 -5.66 -1.68 7.33
CA LEU A 111 -5.02 -2.90 6.84
C LEU A 111 -5.94 -4.11 6.89
N THR A 112 -6.91 -4.14 7.80
CA THR A 112 -7.94 -5.20 7.84
C THR A 112 -8.72 -5.25 6.52
N VAL A 113 -9.02 -4.10 5.93
CA VAL A 113 -9.73 -4.01 4.64
C VAL A 113 -8.80 -4.44 3.50
N VAL A 114 -7.54 -4.00 3.53
CA VAL A 114 -6.52 -4.40 2.53
C VAL A 114 -6.27 -5.92 2.58
N PHE A 115 -6.33 -6.54 3.76
CA PHE A 115 -6.25 -7.99 3.93
C PHE A 115 -7.39 -8.71 3.20
N VAL A 116 -8.64 -8.27 3.41
CA VAL A 116 -9.81 -8.83 2.69
C VAL A 116 -9.65 -8.66 1.18
N VAL A 117 -9.21 -7.50 0.72
CA VAL A 117 -8.92 -7.24 -0.70
C VAL A 117 -7.83 -8.19 -1.24
N SER A 118 -6.80 -8.46 -0.44
CA SER A 118 -5.68 -9.35 -0.79
C SER A 118 -6.11 -10.83 -0.85
N VAL A 119 -7.06 -11.26 -0.01
CA VAL A 119 -7.70 -12.58 -0.12
C VAL A 119 -8.39 -12.70 -1.47
N PHE A 120 -9.26 -11.75 -1.82
CA PHE A 120 -9.98 -11.78 -3.10
C PHE A 120 -9.05 -11.71 -4.31
N LEU A 121 -7.97 -10.92 -4.22
CA LEU A 121 -6.97 -10.85 -5.28
C LEU A 121 -6.31 -12.22 -5.46
N THR A 122 -5.83 -12.83 -4.37
CA THR A 122 -5.14 -14.12 -4.38
C THR A 122 -6.03 -15.22 -4.96
N VAL A 123 -7.28 -15.34 -4.48
CA VAL A 123 -8.24 -16.32 -5.01
C VAL A 123 -8.48 -16.07 -6.50
N GLY A 124 -8.68 -14.81 -6.91
CA GLY A 124 -8.88 -14.44 -8.31
C GLY A 124 -7.70 -14.82 -9.21
N LEU A 125 -6.47 -14.63 -8.76
CA LEU A 125 -5.25 -15.00 -9.48
C LEU A 125 -5.07 -16.51 -9.58
N GLN A 126 -5.35 -17.24 -8.49
CA GLN A 126 -5.27 -18.71 -8.45
C GLN A 126 -6.24 -19.37 -9.43
N VAL A 127 -7.50 -18.91 -9.45
CA VAL A 127 -8.51 -19.42 -10.38
C VAL A 127 -8.07 -19.23 -11.84
N ARG A 128 -7.46 -18.08 -12.17
CA ARG A 128 -6.97 -17.79 -13.53
C ARG A 128 -5.76 -18.62 -13.91
N SER A 129 -4.80 -18.77 -12.99
CA SER A 129 -3.60 -19.58 -13.21
C SER A 129 -3.96 -21.04 -13.52
N ARG A 130 -4.89 -21.63 -12.75
CA ARG A 130 -5.40 -22.99 -12.99
C ARG A 130 -6.07 -23.12 -14.36
N LYS A 131 -6.92 -22.16 -14.75
CA LYS A 131 -7.57 -22.17 -16.08
C LYS A 131 -6.55 -22.15 -17.22
N ARG A 132 -5.49 -21.35 -17.10
CA ARG A 132 -4.42 -21.26 -18.11
C ARG A 132 -3.60 -22.56 -18.21
N GLY A 133 -3.35 -23.24 -17.09
CA GLY A 133 -2.66 -24.54 -17.08
C GLY A 133 -3.48 -25.69 -17.68
N ASN A 134 -4.82 -25.57 -17.69
CA ASN A 134 -5.74 -26.57 -18.24
C ASN A 134 -6.08 -26.35 -19.73
N SER A 135 -5.63 -25.26 -20.35
CA SER A 135 -5.80 -25.06 -21.79
C SER A 135 -4.85 -26.00 -22.55
N PRO A 136 -5.34 -26.79 -23.53
CA PRO A 136 -4.46 -27.60 -24.36
C PRO A 136 -3.43 -26.70 -25.05
N ALA A 137 -2.16 -27.14 -25.07
CA ALA A 137 -1.14 -26.48 -25.87
C ALA A 137 -1.59 -26.55 -27.34
N ALA A 138 -1.86 -25.39 -27.94
CA ALA A 138 -2.17 -25.26 -29.35
C ALA A 138 -0.91 -25.39 -30.21
#